data_AF-A0A1G4JQ28-F1
#
_entry.id   AF-A0A1G4JQ28-F1
#
_cell.length_a   1.000
_cell.length_b   1.000
_cell.length_c   1.000
_cell.angle_alpha   90.00
_cell.angle_beta   90.00
_cell.angle_gamma   90.00
#
_symmetry.space_group_name_H-M   'P 1'
#
loop_
_entity.id
_entity.type
_entity.pdbx_description
1 polymer ?
#
loop_
_entity_poly.entity_id
_entity_poly.type
_entity_poly.pdbx_seq_one_letter_code
_entity_poly.pdbx_strand_id
1 'polypeptide(L)'
;MSYNGIGLRSAKGSSTSGHIQQSLAFNENRKGVKNFLNRVEKKKPRQTVRQKDQSIINHMEKREIELRVSEHRDMLEEEGLDDPTIEARCEEFRKKIATVVEKERADEKTRNAYKSRRLRSRDAELKPEAEPRKQPGKEKPRQNSADGHQQ
;
A
#
# COMPACT_ATOMS: atom_id res chain seq x y z
N MET A 1 -15.41 -0.58 57.40
CA MET A 1 -16.12 -0.94 56.15
C MET A 1 -15.20 -0.61 54.98
N SER A 2 -14.97 -1.56 54.08
CA SER A 2 -14.24 -1.32 52.82
C SER A 2 -15.14 -0.60 51.81
N TYR A 3 -14.63 0.43 51.14
CA TYR A 3 -15.39 1.19 50.14
C TYR A 3 -15.19 0.56 48.76
N ASN A 4 -16.28 0.26 48.03
CA ASN A 4 -16.26 -0.40 46.72
C ASN A 4 -15.42 -1.69 46.65
N GLY A 5 -15.37 -2.45 47.75
CA GLY A 5 -14.56 -3.68 47.84
C GLY A 5 -13.04 -3.47 47.89
N ILE A 6 -12.58 -2.21 48.01
CA ILE A 6 -11.17 -1.84 48.05
C ILE A 6 -10.80 -1.32 49.45
N GLY A 7 -9.63 -1.71 49.95
CA GLY A 7 -9.05 -1.23 51.21
C GLY A 7 -9.24 -2.15 52.42
N LEU A 8 -9.01 -1.61 53.62
CA LEU A 8 -9.01 -2.39 54.85
C LEU A 8 -10.44 -2.59 55.42
N ARG A 9 -10.69 -3.77 56.00
CA ARG A 9 -11.97 -4.08 56.66
C ARG A 9 -12.23 -3.16 57.87
N SER A 10 -11.17 -2.90 58.64
CA SER A 10 -11.12 -1.97 59.78
C SER A 10 -9.69 -1.41 59.90
N ALA A 11 -9.56 -0.17 60.38
CA ALA A 11 -8.26 0.43 60.72
C ALA A 11 -7.68 -0.12 62.05
N LYS A 12 -8.52 -0.80 62.85
CA LYS A 12 -8.08 -1.45 64.09
C LYS A 12 -7.15 -2.62 63.74
N GLY A 13 -5.93 -2.60 64.29
CA GLY A 13 -4.91 -3.63 64.05
C GLY A 13 -4.05 -3.40 62.80
N SER A 14 -4.33 -2.39 61.96
CA SER A 14 -3.45 -2.03 60.83
C SER A 14 -2.34 -1.04 61.20
N SER A 15 -2.35 -0.54 62.45
CA SER A 15 -1.42 0.47 62.97
C SER A 15 -1.30 1.76 62.13
N THR A 16 -2.28 2.02 61.27
CA THR A 16 -2.35 3.17 60.36
C THR A 16 -3.74 3.80 60.44
N SER A 17 -3.91 5.00 59.85
CA SER A 17 -5.19 5.72 59.82
C SER A 17 -6.27 5.04 58.98
N GLY A 18 -5.91 4.02 58.17
CA GLY A 18 -6.84 3.40 57.21
C GLY A 18 -7.19 4.29 56.02
N HIS A 19 -6.43 5.37 55.79
CA HIS A 19 -6.64 6.27 54.65
C HIS A 19 -6.33 5.56 53.32
N ILE A 20 -7.29 5.56 52.40
CA ILE A 20 -7.18 4.91 51.09
C ILE A 20 -7.24 6.00 50.02
N GLN A 21 -6.19 6.10 49.21
CA GLN A 21 -6.16 6.98 48.05
C GLN A 21 -6.30 6.17 46.77
N GLN A 22 -7.01 6.72 45.79
CA GLN A 22 -6.99 6.18 44.44
C GLN A 22 -5.60 6.37 43.82
N SER A 23 -5.14 5.37 43.06
CA SER A 23 -3.89 5.49 42.32
C SER A 23 -4.06 6.45 41.14
N LEU A 24 -3.22 7.50 41.08
CA LEU A 24 -3.17 8.42 39.94
C LEU A 24 -2.64 7.77 38.65
N ALA A 25 -2.04 6.58 38.75
CA ALA A 25 -1.68 5.78 37.57
C ALA A 25 -2.90 5.08 36.95
N PHE A 26 -3.96 4.86 37.72
CA PHE A 26 -5.23 4.30 37.24
C PHE A 26 -6.11 5.42 36.70
N ASN A 27 -5.71 6.00 35.57
CA ASN A 27 -6.56 6.96 34.86
C ASN A 27 -7.50 6.19 33.92
N GLU A 28 -8.81 6.34 34.11
CA GLU A 28 -9.87 5.77 33.27
C GLU A 28 -9.76 6.21 31.80
N ASN A 29 -9.09 7.35 31.58
CA ASN A 29 -8.53 7.76 30.30
C ASN A 29 -7.34 6.88 29.90
N ARG A 30 -7.54 5.58 29.68
CA ARG A 30 -6.56 4.69 29.03
C ARG A 30 -6.40 5.08 27.55
N LYS A 31 -5.81 6.25 27.31
CA LYS A 31 -5.22 6.66 26.03
C LYS A 31 -4.10 5.70 25.60
N GLY A 32 -3.58 4.87 26.53
CA GLY A 32 -2.55 3.86 26.28
C GLY A 32 -2.93 2.83 25.20
N VAL A 33 -4.17 2.33 25.17
CA VAL A 33 -4.57 1.32 24.16
C VAL A 33 -4.67 1.96 22.77
N LYS A 34 -5.33 3.12 22.65
CA LYS A 34 -5.41 3.86 21.38
C LYS A 34 -4.03 4.31 20.89
N ASN A 35 -3.16 4.79 21.79
CA ASN A 35 -1.79 5.20 21.44
C ASN A 35 -0.90 4.01 21.06
N PHE A 36 -1.08 2.86 21.71
CA PHE A 36 -0.38 1.62 21.38
C PHE A 36 -0.83 1.09 20.01
N LEU A 37 -2.13 1.00 19.76
CA LEU A 37 -2.69 0.58 18.47
C LEU A 37 -2.22 1.52 17.34
N ASN A 38 -2.33 2.84 17.54
CA ASN A 38 -1.80 3.82 16.58
C ASN A 38 -0.30 3.67 16.34
N ARG A 39 0.49 3.32 17.37
CA ARG A 39 1.94 3.08 17.23
C ARG A 39 2.21 1.76 16.49
N VAL A 40 1.43 0.72 16.72
CA VAL A 40 1.53 -0.56 16.01
C VAL A 40 1.15 -0.40 14.55
N GLU A 41 0.08 0.35 14.25
CA GLU A 41 -0.32 0.67 12.88
C GLU A 41 0.71 1.54 12.15
N LYS A 42 1.31 2.52 12.83
CA LYS A 42 2.40 3.34 12.27
C LYS A 42 3.71 2.56 12.09
N LYS A 43 3.95 1.51 12.87
CA LYS A 43 5.13 0.65 12.78
C LYS A 43 4.99 -0.48 11.77
N LYS A 44 3.78 -0.82 11.34
CA LYS A 44 3.62 -1.68 10.17
C LYS A 44 4.27 -0.92 9.01
N PRO A 45 5.27 -1.50 8.33
CA PRO A 45 5.75 -0.89 7.10
C PRO A 45 4.51 -0.70 6.24
N ARG A 46 4.24 0.54 5.81
CA ARG A 46 3.14 0.82 4.87
C ARG A 46 3.26 -0.27 3.83
N GLN A 47 2.23 -1.10 3.69
CA GLN A 47 2.19 -2.10 2.62
C GLN A 47 2.31 -1.27 1.35
N THR A 48 3.54 -1.14 0.86
CA THR A 48 3.79 -0.61 -0.46
C THR A 48 2.97 -1.55 -1.31
N VAL A 49 1.92 -1.00 -1.94
CA VAL A 49 1.12 -1.76 -2.88
C VAL A 49 2.14 -2.27 -3.88
N ARG A 50 2.52 -3.55 -3.74
CA ARG A 50 3.59 -4.13 -4.55
C ARG A 50 3.11 -3.95 -5.97
N GLN A 51 3.92 -3.27 -6.78
CA GLN A 51 3.59 -3.13 -8.17
C GLN A 51 3.42 -4.54 -8.73
N LYS A 52 2.32 -4.77 -9.45
CA LYS A 52 2.06 -6.08 -10.05
C LYS A 52 3.27 -6.48 -10.90
N ASP A 53 3.73 -7.71 -10.74
CA ASP A 53 4.87 -8.21 -11.49
C ASP A 53 4.58 -8.18 -13.00
N GLN A 54 5.45 -7.52 -13.76
CA GLN A 54 5.25 -7.34 -15.20
C GLN A 54 5.23 -8.68 -15.96
N SER A 55 5.96 -9.68 -15.47
CA SER A 55 5.92 -11.03 -16.06
C SER A 55 4.51 -11.63 -15.97
N ILE A 56 3.85 -11.51 -14.82
CA ILE A 56 2.50 -12.03 -14.61
C ILE A 56 1.52 -11.34 -15.55
N ILE A 57 1.60 -10.01 -15.66
CA ILE A 57 0.75 -9.23 -16.58
C ILE A 57 0.92 -9.72 -18.02
N ASN A 58 2.16 -9.82 -18.49
CA ASN A 58 2.45 -10.26 -19.86
C ASN A 58 1.97 -11.71 -20.13
N HIS A 59 2.05 -12.60 -19.14
CA HIS A 59 1.53 -13.97 -19.26
C HIS A 59 0.01 -14.01 -19.30
N MET A 60 -0.66 -13.17 -18.52
CA MET A 60 -2.12 -13.06 -18.58
C MET A 60 -2.58 -12.54 -19.94
N GLU A 61 -1.91 -11.52 -20.48
CA GLU A 61 -2.19 -10.98 -21.82
C GLU A 61 -2.03 -12.07 -22.91
N LYS A 62 -0.93 -12.83 -22.88
CA LYS A 62 -0.72 -13.94 -23.82
C LYS A 62 -1.76 -15.05 -23.67
N ARG A 63 -2.11 -15.40 -22.42
CA ARG A 63 -3.12 -16.42 -22.14
C ARG A 63 -4.47 -16.02 -22.69
N GLU A 64 -4.85 -14.76 -22.59
CA GLU A 64 -6.12 -14.28 -23.12
C GLU A 64 -6.21 -14.46 -24.65
N ILE A 65 -5.12 -14.18 -25.37
CA ILE A 65 -5.05 -14.41 -26.82
C ILE A 65 -5.19 -15.90 -27.13
N GLU A 66 -4.40 -16.76 -26.49
CA GLU A 66 -4.44 -18.21 -26.77
C GLU A 66 -5.76 -18.85 -26.34
N LEU A 67 -6.43 -18.34 -25.30
CA LEU A 67 -7.75 -18.80 -24.90
C LEU A 67 -8.79 -18.53 -25.99
N ARG A 68 -8.82 -17.31 -26.54
CA ARG A 68 -9.71 -16.96 -27.65
C ARG A 68 -9.40 -17.77 -28.92
N VAL A 69 -8.13 -18.06 -29.18
CA VAL A 69 -7.72 -18.92 -30.31
C VAL A 69 -8.18 -20.36 -30.09
N SER A 70 -8.10 -20.88 -28.86
CA SER A 70 -8.60 -22.21 -28.50
C SER A 70 -10.11 -22.30 -28.72
N GLU A 71 -10.88 -21.32 -28.24
CA GLU A 71 -12.33 -21.27 -28.47
C GLU A 71 -12.66 -21.22 -29.97
N HIS A 72 -11.90 -20.45 -30.75
CA HIS A 72 -12.09 -20.39 -32.20
C HIS A 72 -11.77 -21.72 -32.90
N ARG A 73 -10.74 -22.42 -32.42
CA ARG A 73 -10.38 -23.75 -32.93
C ARG A 73 -11.53 -24.73 -32.68
N ASP A 74 -12.06 -24.76 -31.47
CA ASP A 74 -13.19 -25.64 -31.11
C ASP A 74 -14.40 -25.40 -32.03
N MET A 75 -14.71 -24.13 -32.32
CA MET A 75 -15.78 -23.77 -33.27
C MET A 75 -15.52 -24.31 -34.69
N LEU A 76 -14.28 -24.22 -35.18
CA LEU A 76 -13.93 -24.70 -36.53
C LEU A 76 -13.92 -26.24 -36.62
N GLU A 77 -13.59 -26.91 -35.52
CA GLU A 77 -13.68 -28.38 -35.39
C GLU A 77 -15.15 -28.83 -35.40
N GLU A 78 -16.04 -28.12 -34.70
CA GLU A 78 -17.50 -28.38 -34.75
C GLU A 78 -18.11 -28.17 -36.15
N GLU A 79 -17.60 -27.19 -36.91
CA GLU A 79 -17.97 -26.97 -38.31
C GLU A 79 -17.46 -28.06 -39.27
N GLY A 80 -16.57 -28.96 -38.80
CA GLY A 80 -16.06 -30.09 -39.56
C GLY A 80 -15.03 -29.71 -40.63
N LEU A 81 -14.26 -28.64 -40.41
CA LEU A 81 -13.16 -28.27 -41.30
C LEU A 81 -11.96 -29.23 -41.16
N ASP A 82 -11.14 -29.28 -42.21
CA ASP A 82 -9.90 -30.06 -42.24
C ASP A 82 -8.79 -29.38 -41.40
N ASP A 83 -8.00 -30.17 -40.69
CA ASP A 83 -6.92 -29.74 -39.78
C ASP A 83 -5.99 -28.64 -40.35
N PRO A 84 -5.45 -28.75 -41.59
CA PRO A 84 -4.60 -27.70 -42.17
C PRO A 84 -5.34 -26.37 -42.36
N THR A 85 -6.65 -26.42 -42.63
CA THR A 85 -7.48 -25.22 -42.79
C THR A 85 -7.77 -24.56 -41.44
N ILE A 86 -8.00 -25.38 -40.41
CA ILE A 86 -8.19 -24.93 -39.03
C ILE A 86 -6.93 -24.19 -38.55
N GLU A 87 -5.75 -24.78 -38.76
CA GLU A 87 -4.49 -24.19 -38.31
C GLU A 87 -4.20 -22.84 -39.00
N ALA A 88 -4.40 -22.75 -40.32
CA ALA A 88 -4.26 -21.50 -41.06
C ALA A 88 -5.22 -20.40 -40.55
N ARG A 89 -6.50 -20.75 -40.31
CA ARG A 89 -7.48 -19.81 -39.73
C ARG A 89 -7.12 -19.38 -38.32
N CYS A 90 -6.63 -20.31 -37.49
CA CYS A 90 -6.18 -20.02 -36.13
C CYS A 90 -4.96 -19.08 -36.11
N GLU A 91 -4.00 -19.25 -37.03
CA GLU A 91 -2.87 -18.33 -37.16
C GLU A 91 -3.30 -16.92 -37.57
N GLU A 92 -4.19 -16.83 -38.55
CA GLU A 92 -4.78 -15.54 -38.94
C GLU A 92 -5.53 -14.90 -37.77
N PHE A 93 -6.32 -15.68 -37.06
CA PHE A 93 -7.09 -15.22 -35.91
C PHE A 93 -6.19 -14.75 -34.77
N ARG A 94 -5.09 -15.47 -34.49
CA ARG A 94 -4.06 -15.07 -33.52
C ARG A 94 -3.47 -13.70 -33.85
N LYS A 95 -3.13 -13.46 -35.13
CA LYS A 95 -2.64 -12.14 -35.58
C LYS A 95 -3.71 -11.06 -35.42
N LYS A 96 -4.96 -11.34 -35.82
CA LYS A 96 -6.09 -10.40 -35.71
C LYS A 96 -6.33 -10.00 -34.26
N ILE A 97 -6.48 -10.97 -33.35
CA ILE A 97 -6.72 -10.71 -31.92
C ILE A 97 -5.56 -9.97 -31.27
N ALA A 98 -4.30 -10.30 -31.59
CA ALA A 98 -3.16 -9.56 -31.07
C ALA A 98 -3.22 -8.07 -31.43
N THR A 99 -3.64 -7.72 -32.65
CA THR A 99 -3.80 -6.30 -33.03
C THR A 99 -4.97 -5.61 -32.32
N VAL A 100 -6.06 -6.33 -32.05
CA VAL A 100 -7.22 -5.80 -31.33
C VAL A 100 -6.85 -5.52 -29.88
N VAL A 101 -6.23 -6.47 -29.20
CA VAL A 101 -5.80 -6.33 -27.79
C VAL A 101 -4.79 -5.17 -27.64
N GLU A 102 -3.85 -5.01 -28.57
CA GLU A 102 -2.92 -3.87 -28.54
C GLU A 102 -3.63 -2.52 -28.72
N LYS A 103 -4.66 -2.44 -29.57
CA LYS A 103 -5.49 -1.23 -29.73
C LYS A 103 -6.31 -0.93 -28.48
N GLU A 104 -7.00 -1.93 -27.93
CA GLU A 104 -7.76 -1.80 -26.69
C GLU A 104 -6.87 -1.30 -25.55
N ARG A 105 -5.65 -1.84 -25.45
CA ARG A 105 -4.64 -1.39 -24.48
C ARG A 105 -4.21 0.06 -24.70
N ALA A 106 -4.02 0.48 -25.95
CA ALA A 106 -3.69 1.85 -26.27
C ALA A 106 -4.85 2.80 -25.89
N ASP A 107 -6.09 2.41 -26.17
CA ASP A 107 -7.29 3.16 -25.84
C ASP A 107 -7.52 3.24 -24.32
N GLU A 108 -7.25 2.17 -23.58
CA GLU A 108 -7.26 2.19 -22.12
C GLU A 108 -6.21 3.13 -21.55
N LYS A 109 -5.00 3.14 -22.13
CA LYS A 109 -3.93 4.07 -21.72
C LYS A 109 -4.35 5.51 -21.98
N THR A 110 -4.93 5.84 -23.13
CA THR A 110 -5.39 7.20 -23.43
C THR A 110 -6.55 7.61 -22.53
N ARG A 111 -7.52 6.73 -22.30
CA ARG A 111 -8.65 6.94 -21.38
C ARG A 111 -8.17 7.20 -19.95
N ASN A 112 -7.15 6.48 -19.50
CA ASN A 112 -6.60 6.58 -18.15
C ASN A 112 -5.51 7.66 -18.01
N ALA A 113 -5.05 8.27 -19.11
CA ALA A 113 -3.99 9.27 -19.09
C ALA A 113 -4.41 10.54 -18.33
N TYR A 114 -5.68 10.94 -18.45
CA TYR A 114 -6.19 12.11 -17.74
C TYR A 114 -6.98 11.72 -16.49
N LYS A 115 -6.41 12.04 -15.32
CA LYS A 115 -7.13 12.04 -14.04
C LYS A 115 -7.54 13.45 -13.64
N SER A 116 -8.82 13.64 -13.31
CA SER A 116 -9.33 14.93 -12.83
C SER A 116 -8.55 15.40 -11.59
N ARG A 117 -8.44 16.73 -11.40
CA ARG A 117 -7.73 17.31 -10.24
C ARG A 117 -8.27 16.78 -8.92
N ARG A 118 -9.59 16.62 -8.81
CA ARG A 118 -10.29 16.07 -7.63
C ARG A 118 -9.89 14.63 -7.32
N LEU A 119 -9.70 13.79 -8.34
CA LEU A 119 -9.22 12.41 -8.15
C LEU A 119 -7.76 12.38 -7.72
N ARG A 120 -6.92 13.24 -8.31
CA ARG A 120 -5.50 13.38 -7.94
C ARG A 120 -5.31 13.86 -6.51
N SER A 121 -6.09 14.85 -6.06
CA SER A 121 -6.03 15.33 -4.68
C SER A 121 -6.47 14.25 -3.69
N ARG A 122 -7.54 13.51 -3.99
CA ARG A 122 -7.99 12.37 -3.17
C ARG A 122 -6.93 11.26 -3.08
N ASP A 123 -6.30 10.89 -4.20
CA ASP A 123 -5.22 9.90 -4.23
C ASP A 123 -3.98 10.38 -3.45
N ALA A 124 -3.71 11.69 -3.42
CA ALA A 124 -2.64 12.30 -2.64
C ALA A 124 -2.98 12.34 -1.13
N GLU A 125 -4.22 12.68 -0.76
CA GLU A 125 -4.71 12.64 0.63
C GLU A 125 -4.69 11.23 1.22
N LEU A 126 -4.98 10.21 0.39
CA LEU A 126 -4.91 8.79 0.77
C LEU A 126 -3.46 8.27 0.93
N LYS A 127 -2.46 8.98 0.38
CA LYS A 127 -1.04 8.69 0.57
C LYS A 127 -0.48 9.64 1.63
N PRO A 128 -0.50 9.27 2.93
CA PRO A 128 0.13 10.11 3.93
C PRO A 128 1.59 10.29 3.55
N GLU A 129 2.06 11.53 3.55
CA GLU A 129 3.31 11.97 2.92
C GLU A 129 4.47 10.98 3.11
N ALA A 130 5.20 10.71 2.01
CA ALA A 130 6.55 10.20 2.12
C ALA A 130 7.41 11.36 2.59
N GLU A 131 8.16 11.17 3.68
CA GLU A 131 9.04 12.22 4.22
C GLU A 131 9.89 12.83 3.10
N PRO A 132 10.06 14.16 3.07
CA PRO A 132 10.92 14.80 2.08
C PRO A 132 12.31 14.19 2.18
N ARG A 133 12.83 13.65 1.06
CA ARG A 133 14.22 13.20 0.95
C ARG A 133 15.11 14.32 1.48
N LYS A 134 15.76 14.11 2.63
CA LYS A 134 16.77 15.03 3.16
C LYS A 134 17.77 15.30 2.03
N GLN A 135 17.86 16.54 1.57
CA GLN A 135 18.88 16.91 0.60
C GLN A 135 20.26 16.60 1.21
N PRO A 136 21.20 15.98 0.49
CA PRO A 136 22.55 15.81 0.98
C PRO A 136 23.12 17.20 1.27
N GLY A 137 23.60 17.40 2.50
CA GLY A 137 24.04 18.70 3.00
C GLY A 137 25.08 19.30 2.07
N LYS A 138 24.84 20.54 1.62
CA LYS A 138 25.87 21.36 1.01
C LYS A 138 26.90 21.67 2.10
N GLU A 139 28.06 21.03 2.04
CA GLU A 139 29.23 21.43 2.85
C GLU A 139 29.51 22.90 2.56
N LYS A 140 29.44 23.73 3.61
CA LYS A 140 29.87 25.14 3.51
C LYS A 140 31.39 25.14 3.36
N PRO A 141 31.97 25.94 2.43
CA PRO A 141 33.40 26.12 2.36
C PRO A 141 33.92 26.74 3.66
N ARG A 142 34.99 26.17 4.22
CA ARG A 142 35.70 26.68 5.39
C ARG A 142 36.19 28.09 5.08
N GLN A 143 35.72 29.07 5.85
CA GLN A 143 36.29 30.42 5.86
C GLN A 143 37.61 30.35 6.62
N ASN A 144 38.73 30.56 5.94
CA ASN A 144 40.01 30.81 6.59
C ASN A 144 39.94 32.21 7.20
N SER A 145 39.88 32.28 8.53
CA SER A 145 40.06 33.50 9.30
C SER A 145 41.51 33.95 9.19
N ALA A 146 41.68 35.23 8.84
CA ALA A 146 42.95 35.93 8.89
C ALA A 146 43.43 36.08 10.33
N ASP A 147 44.63 35.60 10.63
CA ASP A 147 45.37 36.00 11.83
C ASP A 147 46.37 37.08 11.44
N GLY A 148 46.01 38.33 11.72
CA GLY A 148 46.96 39.42 11.88
C GLY A 148 47.60 39.31 13.26
N HIS A 149 48.91 39.07 13.30
CA HIS A 149 49.70 39.18 14.52
C HIS A 149 50.39 40.55 14.55
N GLN A 150 50.14 41.26 15.64
CA GLN A 150 50.68 42.56 16.01
C GLN A 150 52.19 42.49 16.26
N GLN A 151 52.90 43.57 15.89
CA GLN A 151 53.90 44.21 16.74
C GLN A 151 53.71 45.73 16.65
#